data_AF-A0A7C6NFW6-F1
#
_entry.id   AF-A0A7C6NFW6-F1
#
_cell.length_a   1.000
_cell.length_b   1.000
_cell.length_c   1.000
_cell.angle_alpha   90.00
_cell.angle_beta   90.00
_cell.angle_gamma   90.00
#
_symmetry.space_group_name_H-M   'P 1'
#
loop_
_entity.id
_entity.type
_entity.pdbx_description
1 polymer ?
#
loop_
_entity_poly.entity_id
_entity_poly.type
_entity_poly.pdbx_seq_one_letter_code
_entity_poly.pdbx_strand_id
1 'polypeptide(L)'
;MDLFLAIFFFVLSVAGLVLGSNAGVFAGLALFSLQVVKLLREKIYGLIIVIIAGIAGIAYFAFNREWLLLSLFIVIHSYNYWVYQNIKENKED
;
A
#
# COMPACT_ATOMS: atom_id res chain seq x y z
N MET A 1 16.61 3.60 -4.71
CA MET A 1 15.48 3.52 -5.67
C MET A 1 14.15 3.49 -4.94
N ASP A 2 14.02 2.65 -3.91
CA ASP A 2 12.76 2.43 -3.18
C ASP A 2 12.25 3.66 -2.40
N LEU A 3 13.13 4.48 -1.81
CA LEU A 3 12.72 5.69 -1.06
C LEU A 3 12.06 6.74 -1.97
N PHE A 4 12.65 7.02 -3.15
CA PHE A 4 12.10 7.98 -4.10
C PHE A 4 10.73 7.51 -4.62
N LEU A 5 10.61 6.23 -4.99
CA LEU A 5 9.33 5.65 -5.40
C LEU A 5 8.29 5.67 -4.25
N ALA A 6 8.70 5.38 -3.01
CA ALA A 6 7.81 5.48 -1.86
C ALA A 6 7.26 6.90 -1.69
N ILE A 7 8.13 7.92 -1.75
CA ILE A 7 7.70 9.32 -1.66
C ILE A 7 6.77 9.67 -2.83
N PHE A 8 7.12 9.26 -4.05
CA PHE A 8 6.28 9.49 -5.24
C PHE A 8 4.87 8.90 -5.08
N PHE A 9 4.77 7.63 -4.67
CA PHE A 9 3.46 6.99 -4.49
C PHE A 9 2.69 7.53 -3.29
N PHE A 10 3.38 7.99 -2.25
CA PHE A 10 2.74 8.71 -1.15
C PHE A 10 2.10 10.01 -1.65
N VAL A 11 2.84 10.83 -2.40
CA VAL A 11 2.30 12.07 -2.98
C VAL A 11 1.17 11.76 -3.96
N LEU A 12 1.30 10.72 -4.78
CA LEU A 12 0.24 10.28 -5.70
C LEU A 12 -1.04 9.87 -4.96
N SER A 13 -0.91 9.16 -3.85
CA SER A 13 -2.03 8.78 -2.99
C SER A 13 -2.72 10.02 -2.42
N VAL A 14 -1.95 10.98 -1.88
CA VAL A 14 -2.50 12.21 -1.31
C VAL A 14 -3.18 13.05 -2.38
N ALA A 15 -2.56 13.22 -3.55
CA ALA A 15 -3.16 13.92 -4.68
C ALA A 15 -4.44 13.22 -5.15
N GLY A 16 -4.44 11.88 -5.22
CA GLY A 16 -5.62 11.09 -5.53
C GLY A 16 -6.77 11.34 -4.54
N LEU A 17 -6.48 11.40 -3.24
CA LEU A 17 -7.47 11.69 -2.20
C LEU A 17 -8.03 13.11 -2.34
N VAL A 18 -7.17 14.11 -2.52
CA VAL A 18 -7.58 15.53 -2.60
C VAL A 18 -8.37 15.81 -3.88
N LEU A 19 -7.99 15.19 -5.01
CA LEU A 19 -8.63 15.40 -6.31
C LEU A 19 -9.79 14.43 -6.58
N GLY A 20 -10.09 13.50 -5.67
CA GLY A 20 -11.14 12.50 -5.85
C GLY A 20 -10.85 11.47 -6.96
N SER A 21 -9.57 11.23 -7.27
CA SER A 21 -9.17 10.26 -8.29
C SER A 21 -8.98 8.87 -7.69
N ASN A 22 -9.99 8.00 -7.91
CA ASN A 22 -9.98 6.61 -7.43
C ASN A 22 -8.73 5.85 -7.89
N ALA A 23 -8.30 6.05 -9.15
CA ALA A 23 -7.10 5.43 -9.69
C ALA A 23 -5.82 5.92 -9.01
N GLY A 24 -5.76 7.21 -8.67
CA GLY A 24 -4.63 7.80 -7.94
C GLY A 24 -4.50 7.26 -6.53
N VAL A 25 -5.62 7.13 -5.80
CA VAL A 25 -5.66 6.51 -4.46
C VAL A 25 -5.25 5.03 -4.54
N PHE A 26 -5.78 4.31 -5.52
CA PHE A 26 -5.51 2.89 -5.71
C PHE A 26 -4.02 2.64 -5.97
N ALA A 27 -3.49 3.24 -7.03
CA ALA A 27 -2.09 3.06 -7.41
C ALA A 27 -1.15 3.61 -6.34
N GLY A 28 -1.48 4.77 -5.75
CA GLY A 28 -0.73 5.41 -4.69
C GLY A 28 -0.59 4.52 -3.46
N LEU A 29 -1.70 4.15 -2.80
CA LEU A 29 -1.65 3.37 -1.55
C LEU A 29 -1.08 1.96 -1.77
N ALA A 30 -1.45 1.29 -2.86
CA ALA A 30 -1.01 -0.06 -3.13
C ALA A 30 0.51 -0.13 -3.39
N LEU A 31 1.02 0.75 -4.26
CA LEU A 31 2.44 0.76 -4.59
C LEU A 31 3.29 1.39 -3.49
N PHE A 32 2.77 2.41 -2.79
CA PHE A 32 3.42 2.96 -1.59
C PHE A 32 3.69 1.86 -0.57
N SER A 33 2.68 1.06 -0.25
CA SER A 33 2.79 -0.03 0.73
C SER A 33 3.88 -1.04 0.34
N LEU A 34 3.94 -1.41 -0.94
CA LEU A 34 5.00 -2.30 -1.44
C LEU A 34 6.39 -1.69 -1.30
N GLN A 35 6.55 -0.40 -1.61
CA GLN A 35 7.84 0.27 -1.50
C GLN A 35 8.28 0.42 -0.04
N VAL A 36 7.34 0.67 0.86
CA VAL A 36 7.63 0.73 2.30
C VAL A 36 8.07 -0.64 2.83
N VAL A 37 7.44 -1.73 2.39
CA VAL A 37 7.87 -3.10 2.72
C VAL A 37 9.31 -3.35 2.25
N LYS A 38 9.62 -3.01 1.00
CA LYS A 38 10.98 -3.18 0.44
C LYS A 38 12.02 -2.29 1.12
N LEU A 39 11.64 -1.09 1.52
CA LEU A 39 12.55 -0.11 2.15
C LEU A 39 12.87 -0.48 3.60
N LEU A 40 11.87 -0.88 4.37
CA LEU A 40 12.02 -1.13 5.81
C LEU A 40 12.41 -2.58 6.14
N ARG A 41 12.39 -3.48 5.14
CA ARG A 41 12.98 -4.83 5.09
C ARG A 41 12.72 -5.81 6.25
N GLU A 42 11.91 -5.47 7.24
CA GLU A 42 11.48 -6.37 8.35
C GLU A 42 10.87 -5.56 9.50
N LYS A 43 11.24 -4.28 9.63
CA LYS A 43 10.86 -3.46 10.77
C LYS A 43 9.35 -3.48 10.94
N ILE A 44 8.91 -3.66 12.19
CA ILE A 44 7.48 -3.65 12.55
C ILE A 44 6.78 -2.37 12.06
N TYR A 45 7.51 -1.26 11.98
CA TYR A 45 7.04 -0.01 11.40
C TYR A 45 6.57 -0.15 9.93
N GLY A 46 7.22 -1.00 9.13
CA GLY A 46 6.79 -1.28 7.76
C GLY A 46 5.45 -2.00 7.72
N LEU A 47 5.25 -2.99 8.58
CA LEU A 47 3.96 -3.68 8.71
C LEU A 47 2.85 -2.72 9.17
N ILE A 48 3.13 -1.86 10.15
CA ILE A 48 2.18 -0.86 10.64
C ILE A 48 1.75 0.07 9.49
N ILE A 49 2.69 0.57 8.69
CA ILE A 49 2.38 1.46 7.56
C ILE A 49 1.52 0.73 6.51
N VAL A 50 1.84 -0.53 6.19
CA VAL A 50 1.01 -1.35 5.29
C VAL A 50 -0.40 -1.48 5.85
N ILE A 51 -0.58 -1.83 7.12
CA ILE A 51 -1.91 -1.97 7.72
C ILE A 51 -2.69 -0.65 7.65
N ILE A 52 -2.06 0.48 7.99
CA ILE A 52 -2.70 1.80 7.93
C ILE A 52 -3.12 2.13 6.49
N ALA A 53 -2.24 1.93 5.51
CA ALA A 53 -2.56 2.15 4.10
C ALA A 53 -3.69 1.24 3.61
N GLY A 54 -3.74 0.01 4.12
CA GLY A 54 -4.80 -0.96 3.82
C GLY A 54 -6.15 -0.51 4.34
N ILE A 55 -6.22 -0.14 5.61
CA ILE A 55 -7.46 0.36 6.24
C ILE A 55 -7.93 1.64 5.55
N ALA A 56 -7.01 2.58 5.26
CA ALA A 56 -7.32 3.82 4.57
C ALA A 56 -7.91 3.58 3.17
N GLY A 57 -7.28 2.69 2.37
CA GLY A 57 -7.77 2.35 1.04
C GLY A 57 -9.10 1.62 1.08
N ILE A 58 -9.26 0.64 1.98
CA ILE A 58 -10.53 -0.08 2.17
C ILE A 58 -11.66 0.89 2.52
N ALA A 59 -11.43 1.77 3.50
CA ALA A 59 -12.42 2.76 3.90
C ALA A 59 -12.79 3.69 2.74
N TYR A 60 -11.80 4.16 1.97
CA TYR A 60 -12.00 5.03 0.82
C TYR A 60 -12.84 4.35 -0.29
N PHE A 61 -12.46 3.14 -0.74
CA PHE A 61 -13.19 2.47 -1.81
C PHE A 61 -14.58 2.00 -1.38
N ALA A 62 -14.74 1.56 -0.12
CA ALA A 62 -16.05 1.22 0.43
C ALA A 62 -16.97 2.45 0.50
N PHE A 63 -16.46 3.60 0.94
CA PHE A 63 -17.23 4.85 1.00
C PHE A 63 -17.69 5.32 -0.38
N ASN A 64 -16.80 5.27 -1.38
CA ASN A 64 -17.12 5.64 -2.76
C ASN A 64 -17.89 4.55 -3.54
N ARG A 65 -18.22 3.42 -2.90
CA ARG A 65 -18.92 2.27 -3.52
C ARG A 65 -18.20 1.68 -4.74
N GLU A 66 -16.88 1.82 -4.78
CA GLU A 66 -16.02 1.31 -5.86
C GLU A 66 -15.63 -0.15 -5.58
N TRP A 67 -16.61 -1.05 -5.65
CA TRP A 67 -16.45 -2.46 -5.25
C TRP A 67 -15.38 -3.22 -6.04
N LEU A 68 -15.21 -2.90 -7.32
CA LEU A 68 -14.19 -3.52 -8.16
C LEU A 68 -12.79 -3.11 -7.72
N LEU A 69 -12.57 -1.81 -7.49
CA LEU A 69 -11.28 -1.31 -6.99
C LEU A 69 -11.03 -1.79 -5.57
N LEU A 70 -12.05 -1.86 -4.71
CA LEU A 70 -11.93 -2.43 -3.37
C LEU A 70 -11.45 -3.89 -3.41
N SER A 71 -12.06 -4.73 -4.25
CA SER A 71 -11.68 -6.13 -4.37
C SER A 71 -10.24 -6.29 -4.88
N LEU A 72 -9.87 -5.57 -5.95
CA LEU A 72 -8.50 -5.56 -6.45
C LEU A 72 -7.51 -5.02 -5.41
N PHE A 73 -7.92 -4.01 -4.65
CA PHE A 73 -7.08 -3.38 -3.64
C PHE A 73 -6.77 -4.37 -2.53
N ILE A 74 -7.77 -5.10 -2.03
CA ILE A 74 -7.57 -6.16 -1.04
C ILE A 74 -6.59 -7.21 -1.56
N VAL A 75 -6.74 -7.68 -2.80
CA VAL A 75 -5.83 -8.69 -3.40
C VAL A 75 -4.39 -8.17 -3.47
N ILE A 76 -4.17 -6.96 -3.99
CA ILE A 76 -2.82 -6.38 -4.07
C ILE A 76 -2.24 -6.15 -2.68
N HIS A 77 -3.06 -5.71 -1.73
CA HIS A 77 -2.59 -5.43 -0.38
C HIS A 77 -2.24 -6.72 0.39
N SER A 78 -2.99 -7.80 0.17
CA SER A 78 -2.63 -9.14 0.62
C SER A 78 -1.31 -9.62 0.00
N TYR A 79 -1.08 -9.36 -1.29
CA TYR A 79 0.20 -9.64 -1.93
C TYR A 79 1.36 -8.85 -1.29
N ASN A 80 1.16 -7.56 -0.99
CA ASN A 80 2.17 -6.74 -0.31
C ASN A 80 2.52 -7.29 1.09
N TYR A 81 1.52 -7.78 1.81
CA TYR A 81 1.74 -8.46 3.10
C TYR A 81 2.50 -9.78 2.94
N TRP A 82 2.18 -10.58 1.92
CA TRP A 82 2.93 -11.81 1.61
C TRP A 82 4.40 -11.51 1.28
N VAL A 83 4.67 -10.45 0.51
CA VAL A 83 6.04 -9.98 0.24
C VAL A 83 6.77 -9.61 1.53
N TYR A 84 6.09 -8.94 2.47
CA TYR A 84 6.67 -8.63 3.78
C TYR A 84 7.07 -9.90 4.55
N GLN A 85 6.21 -10.93 4.55
CA GLN A 85 6.50 -12.20 5.21
C GLN A 85 7.69 -12.93 4.57
N ASN A 86 7.75 -13.02 3.23
CA ASN A 86 8.87 -13.65 2.54
C ASN A 86 10.20 -12.94 2.78
N ILE A 87 10.20 -11.60 2.83
CA ILE A 87 11.44 -10.84 3.13
C ILE A 87 11.91 -11.14 4.55
N LYS A 88 10.97 -11.31 5.48
CA LYS A 88 11.28 -11.67 6.87
C LYS A 88 11.85 -13.10 6.97
N GLU A 89 11.23 -14.07 6.30
CA GLU A 89 11.60 -15.50 6.34
C GLU A 89 12.99 -15.76 5.75
N ASN A 90 13.32 -15.20 4.57
CA ASN A 90 14.63 -15.39 3.89
C ASN A 90 15.85 -14.80 4.64
N LYS A 91 15.64 -14.22 5.83
CA LYS A 91 16.70 -13.68 6.67
C LYS A 91 16.89 -14.45 7.98
N GLU A 92 15.93 -15.31 8.32
CA GLU A 92 16.02 -16.21 9.48
C GLU A 92 16.75 -17.53 9.11
N ASP A 93 16.94 -17.81 7.81
CA ASP A 93 17.81 -18.86 7.24
C ASP A 93 19.25 -18.36 6.96
#